data_AF-A0AA43P4P9-F1
#
_entry.id   AF-A0AA43P4P9-F1
#
_cell.length_a   1.000
_cell.length_b   1.000
_cell.length_c   1.000
_cell.angle_alpha   90.00
_cell.angle_beta   90.00
_cell.angle_gamma   90.00
#
_symmetry.space_group_name_H-M   'P 1'
#
loop_
_entity.id
_entity.type
_entity.pdbx_description
1 polymer ?
#
loop_
_entity_poly.entity_id
_entity_poly.type
_entity_poly.pdbx_seq_one_letter_code
_entity_poly.pdbx_strand_id
1 'polypeptide(L)'
;MVYRNPWREACENAKQLLRLGLTPEEVVERTRLPKSTIDRIAPPILRENAQRKAVEEAERAVEREHRKVLKEKYPCPMCGKGYGIADGGVTTAFLNGAVQPVDSTDVPESSPFFRPYWAHCSNKRCIARLMFPRDSEEDALAAFVLGEWVRPHPFRSLKDGTEWTWSQVGLRNEVIHLLADHTTEQVEQLGFNPPAVEKLANQLALRRMELNPEEAFDTTLMCPKCGHKGEYRKAVNPVTHRKTSWECWWRVGCPKCGARTVNSFPTQAQAQSAFEENDLLREPEK
;
A
#
# COMPACT_ATOMS: atom_id res chain seq x y z
N MET A 1 6.16 -36.62 -50.80
CA MET A 1 7.34 -36.19 -50.02
C MET A 1 7.94 -34.97 -50.71
N VAL A 2 7.97 -33.82 -50.04
CA VAL A 2 8.55 -32.59 -50.63
C VAL A 2 10.07 -32.73 -50.59
N TYR A 3 10.71 -32.74 -51.75
CA TYR A 3 12.17 -32.76 -51.87
C TYR A 3 12.74 -31.47 -51.30
N ARG A 4 13.29 -31.52 -50.08
CA ARG A 4 14.03 -30.41 -49.48
C ARG A 4 15.40 -30.36 -50.11
N ASN A 5 15.67 -29.30 -50.87
CA ASN A 5 17.00 -29.03 -51.39
C ASN A 5 17.89 -28.56 -50.22
N PRO A 6 18.88 -29.36 -49.78
CA PRO A 6 19.70 -29.05 -48.61
C PRO A 6 20.47 -27.74 -48.77
N TRP A 7 20.83 -27.39 -50.00
CA TRP A 7 21.51 -26.14 -50.33
C TRP A 7 20.62 -24.91 -50.09
N ARG A 8 19.33 -25.02 -50.41
CA ARG A 8 18.34 -23.96 -50.21
C ARG A 8 18.10 -23.73 -48.72
N GLU A 9 17.99 -24.80 -47.95
CA GLU A 9 17.82 -24.76 -46.49
C GLU A 9 19.05 -24.15 -45.79
N ALA A 10 20.27 -24.50 -46.24
CA ALA A 10 21.50 -23.88 -45.76
C ALA A 10 21.56 -22.38 -46.08
N CYS A 11 21.13 -21.95 -47.27
CA CYS A 11 21.07 -20.54 -47.64
C CYS A 11 20.04 -19.75 -46.80
N GLU A 12 18.86 -20.31 -46.53
CA GLU A 12 17.87 -19.68 -45.66
C GLU A 12 18.35 -19.61 -44.20
N ASN A 13 19.02 -20.66 -43.71
CA ASN A 13 19.64 -20.65 -42.39
C ASN A 13 20.73 -19.55 -42.28
N ALA A 14 21.58 -19.41 -43.31
CA ALA A 14 22.56 -18.33 -43.37
C ALA A 14 21.92 -16.93 -43.32
N LYS A 15 20.82 -16.71 -44.06
CA LYS A 15 20.06 -15.45 -43.99
C LYS A 15 19.52 -15.18 -42.59
N GLN A 16 19.01 -16.20 -41.91
CA GLN A 16 18.46 -16.07 -40.57
C GLN A 16 19.56 -15.75 -39.55
N LEU A 17 20.73 -16.40 -39.62
CA LEU A 17 21.88 -16.09 -38.77
C LEU A 17 22.40 -14.65 -38.99
N LEU A 18 22.45 -14.20 -40.24
CA LEU A 18 22.79 -12.81 -40.55
C LEU A 18 21.78 -11.83 -39.94
N ARG A 19 20.47 -12.10 -40.03
CA ARG A 19 19.41 -11.27 -39.40
C ARG A 19 19.50 -11.23 -37.87
N LEU A 20 20.02 -12.29 -37.26
CA LEU A 20 20.29 -12.34 -35.82
C LEU A 20 21.55 -11.55 -35.42
N GLY A 21 22.30 -11.02 -36.39
CA GLY A 21 23.42 -10.11 -36.17
C GLY A 21 24.80 -10.75 -36.20
N LEU A 22 24.93 -12.00 -36.68
CA LEU A 22 26.23 -12.64 -36.89
C LEU A 22 26.99 -12.01 -38.06
N THR A 23 28.32 -12.06 -37.97
CA THR A 23 29.21 -11.65 -39.06
C THR A 23 29.21 -12.67 -40.21
N PRO A 24 29.49 -12.25 -41.45
CA PRO A 24 29.63 -13.16 -42.59
C PRO A 24 30.61 -14.33 -42.32
N GLU A 25 31.71 -14.07 -41.61
CA GLU A 25 32.71 -15.06 -41.23
C GLU A 25 32.15 -16.14 -40.30
N GLU A 26 31.42 -15.75 -39.25
CA GLU A 26 30.78 -16.68 -38.32
C GLU A 26 29.68 -17.51 -39.01
N VAL A 27 28.98 -16.92 -39.99
CA VAL A 27 27.95 -17.61 -40.77
C VAL A 27 28.57 -18.63 -41.71
N VAL A 28 29.71 -18.33 -42.34
CA VAL A 28 30.49 -19.30 -43.13
C VAL A 28 30.90 -20.48 -42.27
N GLU A 29 31.41 -20.24 -41.06
CA GLU A 29 31.84 -21.29 -40.13
C GLU A 29 30.69 -22.21 -39.72
N ARG A 30 29.52 -21.62 -39.38
CA ARG A 30 28.35 -22.38 -38.91
C ARG A 30 27.59 -23.12 -40.00
N THR A 31 27.50 -22.54 -41.20
CA THR A 31 26.70 -23.10 -42.29
C THR A 31 27.51 -23.92 -43.29
N ARG A 32 28.86 -23.81 -43.23
CA ARG A 32 29.80 -24.41 -44.18
C ARG A 32 29.55 -24.02 -45.65
N LEU A 33 28.80 -22.95 -45.88
CA LEU A 33 28.57 -22.42 -47.23
C LEU A 33 29.84 -21.73 -47.75
N PRO A 34 30.08 -21.76 -49.09
CA PRO A 34 31.20 -21.04 -49.67
C PRO A 34 31.12 -19.54 -49.38
N LYS A 35 32.26 -18.93 -49.06
CA LYS A 35 32.36 -17.49 -48.77
C LYS A 35 31.73 -16.62 -49.86
N SER A 36 31.95 -16.95 -51.13
CA SER A 36 31.35 -16.27 -52.28
C SER A 36 29.81 -16.27 -52.28
N THR A 37 29.18 -17.29 -51.69
CA THR A 37 27.72 -17.38 -51.59
C THR A 37 27.20 -16.46 -50.48
N ILE A 38 27.90 -16.43 -49.33
CA ILE A 38 27.57 -15.54 -48.21
C ILE A 38 27.81 -14.07 -48.60
N ASP A 39 28.91 -13.76 -49.27
CA ASP A 39 29.23 -12.40 -49.75
C ASP A 39 28.17 -11.84 -50.71
N ARG A 40 27.46 -12.71 -51.44
CA ARG A 40 26.35 -12.33 -52.31
C ARG A 40 25.04 -12.06 -51.56
N ILE A 41 24.82 -12.74 -50.44
CA ILE A 41 23.55 -12.71 -49.68
C ILE A 41 23.62 -11.71 -48.52
N ALA A 42 24.79 -11.51 -47.92
CA ALA A 42 24.98 -10.68 -46.73
C ALA A 42 24.71 -9.18 -46.93
N PRO A 43 25.15 -8.51 -48.02
CA PRO A 43 25.04 -7.06 -48.13
C PRO A 43 23.62 -6.47 -47.93
N PRO A 44 22.54 -7.01 -48.53
CA PRO A 44 21.20 -6.48 -48.28
C PRO A 44 20.73 -6.67 -46.83
N ILE A 45 21.05 -7.81 -46.20
CA ILE A 45 20.64 -8.13 -44.82
C ILE A 45 21.41 -7.29 -43.80
N LEU A 46 22.72 -7.09 -44.03
CA LEU A 46 23.53 -6.24 -43.17
C LEU A 46 23.08 -4.78 -43.21
N ARG A 47 22.66 -4.28 -44.39
CA ARG A 47 22.04 -2.95 -44.52
C ARG A 47 20.72 -2.85 -43.74
N GLU A 48 19.84 -3.84 -43.87
CA GLU A 48 18.56 -3.90 -43.14
C GLU A 48 18.79 -3.93 -41.61
N ASN A 49 19.73 -4.73 -41.13
CA ASN A 49 20.10 -4.78 -39.72
C ASN A 49 20.71 -3.46 -39.23
N ALA A 50 21.55 -2.82 -40.04
CA ALA A 50 22.13 -1.52 -39.70
C ALA A 50 21.04 -0.45 -39.61
N GLN A 51 20.07 -0.45 -40.53
CA GLN A 51 18.90 0.43 -40.47
C GLN A 51 18.05 0.17 -39.22
N ARG A 52 17.74 -1.10 -38.91
CA ARG A 52 17.02 -1.45 -37.67
C ARG A 52 17.75 -0.97 -36.42
N LYS A 53 19.07 -1.21 -36.32
CA LYS A 53 19.88 -0.73 -35.20
C LYS A 53 19.86 0.79 -35.10
N ALA A 54 19.95 1.50 -36.22
CA ALA A 54 19.85 2.96 -36.24
C ALA A 54 18.48 3.45 -35.76
N VAL A 55 17.39 2.78 -36.15
CA VAL A 55 16.04 3.09 -35.64
C VAL A 55 15.93 2.82 -34.14
N GLU A 56 16.37 1.64 -33.66
CA GLU A 56 16.37 1.30 -32.23
C GLU A 56 17.22 2.30 -31.40
N GLU A 57 18.35 2.77 -31.95
CA GLU A 57 19.18 3.80 -31.33
C GLU A 57 18.48 5.17 -31.29
N ALA A 58 17.77 5.53 -32.37
CA ALA A 58 16.97 6.75 -32.42
C ALA A 58 15.80 6.70 -31.42
N GLU A 59 15.07 5.59 -31.34
CA GLU A 59 14.01 5.37 -30.34
C GLU A 59 14.56 5.48 -28.91
N ARG A 60 15.71 4.86 -28.62
CA ARG A 60 16.38 5.02 -27.32
C ARG A 60 16.86 6.45 -27.06
N ALA A 61 17.20 7.22 -28.09
CA ALA A 61 17.54 8.63 -27.93
C ALA A 61 16.29 9.45 -27.57
N VAL A 62 15.18 9.23 -28.27
CA VAL A 62 13.89 9.86 -27.97
C VAL A 62 13.43 9.52 -26.56
N GLU A 63 13.49 8.24 -26.15
CA GLU A 63 13.12 7.80 -24.81
C GLU A 63 13.99 8.46 -23.73
N ARG A 64 15.30 8.63 -23.99
CA ARG A 64 16.20 9.33 -23.07
C ARG A 64 15.83 10.80 -22.90
N GLU A 65 15.48 11.50 -23.98
CA GLU A 65 15.02 12.89 -23.89
C GLU A 65 13.65 12.99 -23.23
N HIS A 66 12.71 12.10 -23.57
CA HIS A 66 11.41 12.05 -22.91
C HIS A 66 11.55 11.85 -21.40
N ARG A 67 12.44 10.94 -20.98
CA ARG A 67 12.76 10.72 -19.57
C ARG A 67 13.35 11.94 -18.87
N LYS A 68 14.18 12.73 -19.55
CA LYS A 68 14.71 13.99 -18.99
C LYS A 68 13.58 14.99 -18.76
N VAL A 69 12.70 15.17 -19.75
CA VAL A 69 11.54 16.05 -19.65
C VAL A 69 10.63 15.64 -18.48
N LEU A 70 10.31 14.34 -18.35
CA LEU A 70 9.51 13.84 -17.23
C LEU A 70 10.20 14.08 -15.88
N LYS A 71 11.53 13.91 -15.82
CA LYS A 71 12.29 14.16 -14.60
C LYS A 71 12.31 15.63 -14.19
N GLU A 72 12.31 16.54 -15.15
CA GLU A 72 12.19 17.98 -14.90
C GLU A 72 10.77 18.36 -14.49
N LYS A 73 9.75 17.79 -15.15
CA LYS A 73 8.34 18.12 -14.90
C LYS A 73 7.80 17.52 -13.60
N TYR A 74 8.18 16.28 -13.30
CA TYR A 74 7.65 15.51 -12.17
C TYR A 74 8.77 14.91 -11.30
N PRO A 75 9.69 15.71 -10.72
CA PRO A 75 10.78 15.20 -9.92
C PRO A 75 10.27 14.46 -8.68
N CYS A 76 10.95 13.39 -8.27
CA CYS A 76 10.65 12.73 -7.00
C CYS A 76 11.19 13.56 -5.83
N PRO A 77 10.33 14.10 -4.95
CA PRO A 77 10.79 14.96 -3.86
C PRO A 77 11.49 14.19 -2.75
N MET A 78 11.31 12.86 -2.68
CA MET A 78 11.89 12.01 -1.65
C MET A 78 13.33 11.57 -1.95
N CYS A 79 13.60 11.06 -3.17
CA CYS A 79 14.93 10.53 -3.49
C CYS A 79 15.79 11.44 -4.38
N GLY A 80 15.20 12.46 -5.01
CA GLY A 80 15.87 13.37 -5.96
C GLY A 80 16.45 12.72 -7.23
N LYS A 81 16.37 11.39 -7.36
CA LYS A 81 16.97 10.63 -8.47
C LYS A 81 15.94 10.21 -9.52
N GLY A 82 14.77 9.76 -9.05
CA GLY A 82 13.65 9.34 -9.89
C GLY A 82 12.68 10.48 -10.21
N TYR A 83 11.56 10.11 -10.83
CA TYR A 83 10.47 11.00 -11.21
C TYR A 83 9.14 10.27 -11.07
N GLY A 84 8.04 11.01 -11.00
CA GLY A 84 6.69 10.45 -10.92
C GLY A 84 6.28 9.79 -12.23
N ILE A 85 5.77 8.57 -12.13
CA ILE A 85 5.06 7.86 -13.19
C ILE A 85 3.65 7.64 -12.66
N ALA A 86 2.64 7.94 -13.49
CA ALA A 86 1.27 7.64 -13.18
C ALA A 86 0.79 6.41 -13.96
N ASP A 87 0.11 5.52 -13.26
CA ASP A 87 -0.46 4.29 -13.80
C ASP A 87 -1.95 4.25 -13.44
N GLY A 88 -2.80 3.82 -14.38
CA GLY A 88 -4.24 3.69 -14.15
C GLY A 88 -5.10 4.25 -15.29
N GLY A 89 -6.30 4.71 -14.96
CA GLY A 89 -7.18 5.43 -15.88
C GLY A 89 -7.93 4.61 -16.93
N VAL A 90 -7.31 3.56 -17.45
CA VAL A 90 -7.90 2.68 -18.48
C VAL A 90 -8.74 1.58 -17.84
N THR A 91 -8.39 1.14 -16.63
CA THR A 91 -9.08 0.09 -15.87
C THR A 91 -10.10 0.68 -14.91
N THR A 92 -11.35 0.22 -15.03
CA THR A 92 -12.38 0.50 -14.02
C THR A 92 -12.16 -0.40 -12.81
N ALA A 93 -11.91 0.19 -11.65
CA ALA A 93 -11.72 -0.52 -10.40
C ALA A 93 -12.97 -0.42 -9.51
N PHE A 94 -13.19 -1.46 -8.72
CA PHE A 94 -14.22 -1.52 -7.71
C PHE A 94 -13.55 -1.49 -6.34
N LEU A 95 -13.83 -0.47 -5.54
CA LEU A 95 -13.17 -0.21 -4.26
C LEU A 95 -14.04 -0.70 -3.08
N ASN A 96 -14.47 -1.96 -3.14
CA ASN A 96 -15.52 -2.49 -2.25
C ASN A 96 -15.20 -2.27 -0.77
N GLY A 97 -16.10 -1.60 -0.04
CA GLY A 97 -15.94 -1.28 1.38
C GLY A 97 -14.77 -0.35 1.74
N ALA A 98 -13.91 0.00 0.77
CA ALA A 98 -12.79 0.90 0.96
C ALA A 98 -13.21 2.38 0.84
N VAL A 99 -14.33 2.63 0.16
CA VAL A 99 -14.90 3.97 -0.03
C VAL A 99 -16.35 4.04 0.42
N GLN A 100 -16.78 5.23 0.82
CA GLN A 100 -18.15 5.55 1.22
C GLN A 100 -18.56 6.91 0.62
N PRO A 101 -19.86 7.21 0.46
CA PRO A 101 -20.31 8.54 0.04
C PRO A 101 -19.79 9.61 1.00
N VAL A 102 -19.42 10.80 0.48
CA VAL A 102 -18.88 11.89 1.31
C VAL A 102 -19.85 12.27 2.44
N ASP A 103 -21.15 12.26 2.15
CA ASP A 103 -22.22 12.62 3.11
C ASP A 103 -22.68 11.45 3.99
N SER A 104 -21.95 10.33 4.01
CA SER A 104 -22.30 9.13 4.78
C SER A 104 -21.14 8.68 5.66
N THR A 105 -21.45 8.28 6.88
CA THR A 105 -20.52 7.56 7.76
C THR A 105 -20.61 6.04 7.61
N ASP A 106 -21.64 5.55 6.92
CA ASP A 106 -21.87 4.13 6.72
C ASP A 106 -21.08 3.64 5.51
N VAL A 107 -20.40 2.51 5.70
CA VAL A 107 -19.70 1.80 4.62
C VAL A 107 -20.72 0.95 3.86
N PRO A 108 -21.04 1.29 2.60
CA PRO A 108 -22.02 0.52 1.85
C PRO A 108 -21.45 -0.86 1.49
N GLU A 109 -22.34 -1.84 1.34
CA GLU A 109 -21.99 -3.19 0.89
C GLU A 109 -21.37 -3.25 -0.51
N SER A 110 -21.56 -2.17 -1.30
CA SER A 110 -21.03 -2.02 -2.64
C SER A 110 -20.70 -0.56 -2.95
N SER A 111 -19.58 -0.31 -3.61
CA SER A 111 -19.17 0.99 -4.14
C SER A 111 -19.39 1.04 -5.67
N PRO A 112 -19.54 2.20 -6.33
CA PRO A 112 -19.58 2.25 -7.79
C PRO A 112 -18.20 1.98 -8.41
N PHE A 113 -18.13 2.04 -9.75
CA PHE A 113 -16.87 1.95 -10.48
C PHE A 113 -16.15 3.29 -10.53
N PHE A 114 -14.82 3.24 -10.46
CA PHE A 114 -13.91 4.39 -10.53
C PHE A 114 -12.82 4.17 -11.58
N ARG A 115 -12.20 5.25 -12.07
CA ARG A 115 -10.98 5.23 -12.90
C ARG A 115 -9.81 5.87 -12.15
N PRO A 116 -9.25 5.17 -11.14
CA PRO A 116 -8.18 5.73 -10.33
C PRO A 116 -6.87 5.83 -11.12
N TYR A 117 -6.12 6.91 -10.89
CA TYR A 117 -4.73 7.08 -11.28
C TYR A 117 -3.84 7.07 -10.04
N TRP A 118 -2.88 6.16 -10.02
CA TRP A 118 -1.86 6.07 -8.99
C TRP A 118 -0.59 6.72 -9.51
N ALA A 119 0.21 7.33 -8.63
CA ALA A 119 1.54 7.82 -9.01
C ALA A 119 2.61 7.23 -8.10
N HIS A 120 3.72 6.83 -8.68
CA HIS A 120 4.86 6.26 -7.97
C HIS A 120 6.20 6.66 -8.59
N CYS A 121 7.28 6.50 -7.83
CA CYS A 121 8.61 6.83 -8.29
C CYS A 121 9.14 5.83 -9.32
N SER A 122 9.69 6.33 -10.42
CA SER A 122 10.37 5.53 -11.45
C SER A 122 11.59 4.76 -10.94
N ASN A 123 12.15 5.14 -9.78
CA ASN A 123 13.18 4.38 -9.10
C ASN A 123 12.51 3.31 -8.21
N LYS A 124 12.57 2.03 -8.64
CA LYS A 124 11.98 0.88 -7.92
C LYS A 124 12.46 0.68 -6.48
N ARG A 125 13.58 1.29 -6.09
CA ARG A 125 14.08 1.24 -4.70
C ARG A 125 13.52 2.35 -3.80
N CYS A 126 12.87 3.36 -4.39
CA CYS A 126 12.27 4.47 -3.66
C CYS A 126 10.84 4.09 -3.28
N ILE A 127 10.47 4.35 -2.02
CA ILE A 127 9.13 4.07 -1.51
C ILE A 127 8.09 5.12 -1.93
N ALA A 128 8.50 6.29 -2.45
CA ALA A 128 7.60 7.37 -2.81
C ALA A 128 6.52 6.91 -3.80
N ARG A 129 5.29 6.83 -3.29
CA ARG A 129 4.07 6.47 -4.02
C ARG A 129 2.87 7.13 -3.37
N LEU A 130 1.88 7.50 -4.18
CA LEU A 130 0.57 7.86 -3.68
C LEU A 130 -0.08 6.63 -3.06
N MET A 131 -0.64 6.80 -1.88
CA MET A 131 -1.46 5.78 -1.22
C MET A 131 -2.92 5.86 -1.60
N PHE A 132 -3.35 7.02 -2.06
CA PHE A 132 -4.69 7.24 -2.53
C PHE A 132 -4.59 7.77 -3.95
N PRO A 133 -5.27 7.14 -4.94
CA PRO A 133 -5.23 7.58 -6.31
C PRO A 133 -5.94 8.94 -6.51
N ARG A 134 -5.88 9.46 -7.73
CA ARG A 134 -6.61 10.65 -8.19
C ARG A 134 -7.52 10.31 -9.38
N ASP A 135 -8.40 11.24 -9.73
CA ASP A 135 -9.34 11.08 -10.84
C ASP A 135 -8.67 11.25 -12.23
N SER A 136 -7.52 11.94 -12.29
CA SER A 136 -6.76 12.18 -13.52
C SER A 136 -5.26 11.86 -13.37
N GLU A 137 -4.59 11.65 -14.49
CA GLU A 137 -3.14 11.42 -14.55
C GLU A 137 -2.38 12.66 -14.06
N GLU A 138 -2.78 13.84 -14.53
CA GLU A 138 -2.17 15.11 -14.16
C GLU A 138 -2.29 15.39 -12.67
N ASP A 139 -3.45 15.14 -12.07
CA ASP A 139 -3.65 15.35 -10.64
C ASP A 139 -2.83 14.36 -9.80
N ALA A 140 -2.71 13.11 -10.24
CA ALA A 140 -1.87 12.12 -9.57
C ALA A 140 -0.40 12.55 -9.58
N LEU A 141 0.11 13.00 -10.73
CA LEU A 141 1.49 13.46 -10.85
C LEU A 141 1.73 14.77 -10.08
N ALA A 142 0.77 15.70 -10.07
CA ALA A 142 0.85 16.93 -9.28
C ALA A 142 0.90 16.61 -7.78
N ALA A 143 0.00 15.76 -7.28
CA ALA A 143 0.00 15.32 -5.90
C ALA A 143 1.29 14.58 -5.52
N PHE A 144 1.85 13.78 -6.43
CA PHE A 144 3.14 13.13 -6.25
C PHE A 144 4.27 14.15 -6.04
N VAL A 145 4.36 15.17 -6.91
CA VAL A 145 5.41 16.20 -6.78
C VAL A 145 5.29 16.99 -5.48
N LEU A 146 4.06 17.26 -5.04
CA LEU A 146 3.77 17.95 -3.78
C LEU A 146 4.04 17.11 -2.53
N GLY A 147 4.30 15.80 -2.69
CA GLY A 147 4.50 14.90 -1.56
C GLY A 147 3.21 14.58 -0.80
N GLU A 148 2.04 14.70 -1.45
CA GLU A 148 0.74 14.40 -0.84
C GLU A 148 0.43 12.90 -0.84
N TRP A 149 1.37 12.10 -0.34
CA TRP A 149 1.36 10.65 -0.41
C TRP A 149 0.17 10.02 0.31
N VAL A 150 -0.17 10.58 1.47
CA VAL A 150 -1.11 9.99 2.44
C VAL A 150 -2.40 10.77 2.58
N ARG A 151 -2.56 11.88 1.84
CA ARG A 151 -3.78 12.67 1.90
C ARG A 151 -4.89 11.92 1.13
N PRO A 152 -5.97 11.51 1.81
CA PRO A 152 -7.12 10.93 1.12
C PRO A 152 -7.70 11.96 0.15
N HIS A 153 -8.11 11.48 -1.02
CA HIS A 153 -8.76 12.31 -2.03
C HIS A 153 -10.13 11.72 -2.33
N PRO A 154 -11.17 12.57 -2.47
CA PRO A 154 -12.47 12.10 -2.95
C PRO A 154 -12.36 11.52 -4.37
N PHE A 155 -13.24 10.58 -4.70
CA PHE A 155 -13.39 10.02 -6.04
C PHE A 155 -14.74 10.32 -6.61
N ARG A 156 -14.78 10.46 -7.93
CA ARG A 156 -16.04 10.56 -8.66
C ARG A 156 -16.44 9.23 -9.25
N SER A 157 -17.64 8.79 -8.89
CA SER A 157 -18.29 7.63 -9.48
C SER A 157 -18.48 7.84 -10.98
N LEU A 158 -18.09 6.85 -11.79
CA LEU A 158 -18.32 6.89 -13.24
C LEU A 158 -19.80 6.72 -13.61
N LYS A 159 -20.63 6.21 -12.69
CA LYS A 159 -22.02 5.88 -12.95
C LYS A 159 -22.91 7.13 -12.95
N ASP A 160 -22.68 8.01 -11.98
CA ASP A 160 -23.57 9.11 -11.63
C ASP A 160 -22.84 10.40 -11.24
N GLY A 161 -21.50 10.39 -11.17
CA GLY A 161 -20.70 11.55 -10.78
C GLY A 161 -20.71 11.86 -9.29
N THR A 162 -21.37 11.03 -8.47
CA THR A 162 -21.40 11.20 -7.01
C THR A 162 -19.99 11.15 -6.45
N GLU A 163 -19.70 11.99 -5.46
CA GLU A 163 -18.41 12.02 -4.76
C GLU A 163 -18.37 11.00 -3.60
N TRP A 164 -17.25 10.30 -3.53
CA TRP A 164 -16.96 9.24 -2.56
C TRP A 164 -15.64 9.54 -1.86
N THR A 165 -15.49 9.15 -0.61
CA THR A 165 -14.25 9.30 0.16
C THR A 165 -13.80 7.97 0.74
N TRP A 166 -12.57 7.90 1.24
CA TRP A 166 -12.04 6.71 1.89
C TRP A 166 -12.74 6.45 3.23
N SER A 167 -13.21 5.23 3.42
CA SER A 167 -13.73 4.78 4.71
C SER A 167 -12.57 4.56 5.69
N GLN A 168 -12.84 4.63 7.00
CA GLN A 168 -11.82 4.33 8.03
C GLN A 168 -11.23 2.92 7.86
N VAL A 169 -12.05 1.96 7.43
CA VAL A 169 -11.62 0.58 7.14
C VAL A 169 -10.71 0.54 5.91
N GLY A 170 -11.06 1.26 4.85
CA GLY A 170 -10.24 1.38 3.65
C GLY A 170 -8.87 2.00 3.95
N LEU A 171 -8.86 3.13 4.68
CA LEU A 171 -7.63 3.78 5.13
C LEU A 171 -6.72 2.80 5.89
N ARG A 172 -7.29 2.06 6.84
CA ARG A 172 -6.55 1.08 7.64
C ARG A 172 -5.97 -0.04 6.79
N ASN A 173 -6.75 -0.58 5.85
CA ASN A 173 -6.32 -1.69 5.01
C ASN A 173 -5.15 -1.29 4.09
N GLU A 174 -5.20 -0.10 3.49
CA GLU A 174 -4.12 0.43 2.66
C GLU A 174 -2.80 0.57 3.43
N VAL A 175 -2.86 1.07 4.67
CA VAL A 175 -1.68 1.18 5.54
C VAL A 175 -1.15 -0.21 5.94
N ILE A 176 -2.03 -1.18 6.22
CA ILE A 176 -1.61 -2.56 6.53
C ILE A 176 -0.89 -3.19 5.33
N HIS A 177 -1.38 -2.99 4.12
CA HIS A 177 -0.71 -3.50 2.91
C HIS A 177 0.68 -2.90 2.73
N LEU A 178 0.84 -1.58 2.94
CA LEU A 178 2.17 -0.95 2.95
C LEU A 178 3.11 -1.56 3.99
N LEU A 179 2.64 -1.72 5.23
CA LEU A 179 3.43 -2.27 6.32
C LEU A 179 3.80 -3.74 6.12
N ALA A 180 3.09 -4.46 5.25
CA ALA A 180 3.47 -5.81 4.86
C ALA A 180 4.74 -5.81 4.00
N ASP A 181 4.92 -4.79 3.16
CA ASP A 181 5.99 -4.69 2.17
C ASP A 181 7.16 -3.80 2.64
N HIS A 182 6.94 -2.94 3.64
CA HIS A 182 7.87 -1.90 4.07
C HIS A 182 7.97 -1.79 5.60
N THR A 183 9.09 -1.24 6.09
CA THR A 183 9.27 -1.00 7.54
C THR A 183 8.46 0.21 8.01
N THR A 184 8.21 0.32 9.32
CA THR A 184 7.51 1.45 9.93
C THR A 184 8.19 2.77 9.60
N GLU A 185 9.53 2.83 9.68
CA GLU A 185 10.31 4.03 9.39
C GLU A 185 10.17 4.44 7.92
N GLN A 186 10.09 3.47 7.00
CA GLN A 186 9.89 3.75 5.59
C GLN A 186 8.47 4.28 5.32
N VAL A 187 7.45 3.73 6.00
CA VAL A 187 6.07 4.21 5.89
C VAL A 187 5.92 5.61 6.49
N GLU A 188 6.57 5.90 7.61
CA GLU A 188 6.61 7.24 8.20
C GLU A 188 7.19 8.29 7.26
N GLN A 189 8.20 7.94 6.45
CA GLN A 189 8.76 8.85 5.44
C GLN A 189 7.75 9.27 4.36
N LEU A 190 6.65 8.52 4.18
CA LEU A 190 5.54 8.95 3.32
C LEU A 190 4.67 10.04 3.97
N GLY A 191 4.91 10.41 5.22
CA GLY A 191 4.14 11.44 5.93
C GLY A 191 2.95 10.90 6.75
N PHE A 192 2.92 9.60 7.03
CA PHE A 192 1.97 9.03 7.98
C PHE A 192 2.30 9.45 9.43
N ASN A 193 1.27 9.51 10.28
CA ASN A 193 1.41 9.81 11.70
C ASN A 193 2.15 8.65 12.43
N PRO A 194 3.35 8.85 13.00
CA PRO A 194 4.16 7.77 13.55
C PRO A 194 3.44 6.93 14.63
N PRO A 195 2.82 7.52 15.68
CA PRO A 195 2.00 6.77 16.63
C PRO A 195 0.91 5.86 16.02
N ALA A 196 0.29 6.29 14.92
CA ALA A 196 -0.74 5.51 14.26
C ALA A 196 -0.14 4.33 13.48
N VAL A 197 1.00 4.54 12.82
CA VAL A 197 1.74 3.52 12.08
C VAL A 197 2.27 2.44 13.03
N GLU A 198 2.90 2.83 14.14
CA GLU A 198 3.38 1.90 15.16
C GLU A 198 2.24 1.06 15.75
N LYS A 199 1.10 1.70 16.08
CA LYS A 199 -0.08 1.00 16.58
C LYS A 199 -0.57 -0.05 15.57
N LEU A 200 -0.67 0.31 14.30
CA LEU A 200 -1.10 -0.62 13.24
C LEU A 200 -0.09 -1.74 13.00
N ALA A 201 1.21 -1.44 13.02
CA ALA A 201 2.28 -2.43 12.90
C ALA A 201 2.23 -3.44 14.05
N ASN A 202 2.04 -2.98 15.29
CA ASN A 202 1.85 -3.83 16.46
C ASN A 202 0.59 -4.70 16.33
N GLN A 203 -0.53 -4.13 15.89
CA GLN A 203 -1.75 -4.92 15.63
C GLN A 203 -1.52 -5.99 14.56
N LEU A 204 -0.80 -5.67 13.48
CA LEU A 204 -0.47 -6.64 12.43
C LEU A 204 0.45 -7.75 12.94
N ALA A 205 1.45 -7.41 13.77
CA ALA A 205 2.36 -8.37 14.38
C ALA A 205 1.60 -9.37 15.29
N LEU A 206 0.69 -8.87 16.13
CA LEU A 206 -0.17 -9.69 16.97
C LEU A 206 -1.05 -10.63 16.13
N ARG A 207 -1.68 -10.12 15.06
CA ARG A 207 -2.46 -10.95 14.13
C ARG A 207 -1.63 -12.06 13.48
N ARG A 208 -0.39 -11.77 13.09
CA ARG A 208 0.55 -12.77 12.54
C ARG A 208 0.94 -13.84 13.56
N MET A 209 0.91 -13.50 14.85
CA MET A 209 1.09 -14.43 15.97
C MET A 209 -0.20 -15.14 16.39
N GLU A 210 -1.29 -14.99 15.61
CA GLU A 210 -2.62 -15.53 15.93
C GLU A 210 -3.20 -14.99 17.26
N LEU A 211 -2.69 -13.85 17.73
CA LEU A 211 -3.19 -13.15 18.91
C LEU A 211 -4.19 -12.08 18.48
N ASN A 212 -5.35 -12.03 19.14
CA ASN A 212 -6.32 -10.97 18.91
C ASN A 212 -5.75 -9.64 19.43
N PRO A 213 -5.51 -8.61 18.58
CA PRO A 213 -4.92 -7.35 19.02
C PRO A 213 -5.73 -6.58 20.07
N GLU A 214 -7.05 -6.75 20.07
CA GLU A 214 -7.94 -6.10 21.04
C GLU A 214 -7.91 -6.79 22.41
N GLU A 215 -7.61 -8.10 22.44
CA GLU A 215 -7.48 -8.89 23.66
C GLU A 215 -6.04 -8.91 24.20
N ALA A 216 -5.05 -8.85 23.31
CA ALA A 216 -3.62 -8.96 23.64
C ALA A 216 -3.11 -7.78 24.48
N PHE A 217 -3.75 -6.61 24.36
CA PHE A 217 -3.49 -5.43 25.17
C PHE A 217 -4.80 -4.81 25.67
N ASP A 218 -5.67 -5.61 26.28
CA ASP A 218 -6.81 -5.08 27.03
C ASP A 218 -6.29 -4.23 28.19
N THR A 219 -6.22 -2.91 27.96
CA THR A 219 -5.78 -1.92 28.94
C THR A 219 -6.91 -1.46 29.87
N THR A 220 -8.12 -1.98 29.67
CA THR A 220 -9.28 -1.69 30.51
C THR A 220 -9.01 -2.19 31.92
N LEU A 221 -9.25 -1.34 32.90
CA LEU A 221 -8.94 -1.57 34.32
C LEU A 221 -7.46 -1.86 34.58
N MET A 222 -6.54 -1.35 33.79
CA MET A 222 -5.12 -1.50 34.11
C MET A 222 -4.80 -0.82 35.43
N CYS A 223 -4.26 -1.60 36.38
CA CYS A 223 -3.92 -1.05 37.68
C CYS A 223 -2.84 0.02 37.54
N PRO A 224 -3.10 1.26 37.96
CA PRO A 224 -2.13 2.36 37.81
C PRO A 224 -0.86 2.16 38.64
N LYS A 225 -0.88 1.27 39.64
CA LYS A 225 0.28 0.98 40.50
C LYS A 225 1.21 -0.11 39.95
N CYS A 226 0.69 -1.15 39.31
CA CYS A 226 1.49 -2.32 38.96
C CYS A 226 1.25 -2.89 37.56
N GLY A 227 0.39 -2.24 36.76
CA GLY A 227 0.09 -2.65 35.39
C GLY A 227 -0.56 -4.02 35.27
N HIS A 228 -1.21 -4.53 36.33
CA HIS A 228 -1.99 -5.75 36.26
C HIS A 228 -3.47 -5.43 36.09
N LYS A 229 -4.21 -6.28 35.38
CA LYS A 229 -5.64 -6.09 35.14
C LYS A 229 -6.42 -6.10 36.45
N GLY A 230 -7.24 -5.07 36.66
CA GLY A 230 -8.18 -4.95 37.76
C GLY A 230 -9.46 -5.72 37.50
N GLU A 231 -10.22 -5.96 38.57
CA GLU A 231 -11.48 -6.71 38.53
C GLU A 231 -12.60 -5.86 39.13
N TYR A 232 -13.78 -5.90 38.49
CA TYR A 232 -15.00 -5.38 39.07
C TYR A 232 -15.48 -6.25 40.23
N ARG A 233 -15.93 -5.61 41.31
CA ARG A 233 -16.53 -6.26 42.48
C ARG A 233 -17.86 -5.61 42.82
N LYS A 234 -18.89 -6.43 42.99
CA LYS A 234 -20.18 -5.97 43.52
C LYS A 234 -20.03 -5.53 44.98
N ALA A 235 -20.55 -4.34 45.27
CA ALA A 235 -20.61 -3.72 46.58
C ALA A 235 -22.06 -3.49 46.99
N VAL A 236 -22.25 -3.29 48.30
CA VAL A 236 -23.56 -2.97 48.86
C VAL A 236 -23.96 -1.58 48.38
N ASN A 237 -25.14 -1.45 47.80
CA ASN A 237 -25.75 -0.16 47.53
C ASN A 237 -26.09 0.52 48.88
N PRO A 238 -25.56 1.72 49.16
CA PRO A 238 -25.78 2.40 50.45
C PRO A 238 -27.20 2.92 50.62
N VAL A 239 -27.98 3.05 49.54
CA VAL A 239 -29.38 3.51 49.55
C VAL A 239 -30.33 2.34 49.78
N THR A 240 -30.13 1.23 49.06
CA THR A 240 -31.05 0.07 49.10
C THR A 240 -30.56 -1.08 49.97
N HIS A 241 -29.32 -1.01 50.47
CA HIS A 241 -28.63 -2.06 51.24
C HIS A 241 -28.53 -3.43 50.52
N ARG A 242 -28.62 -3.46 49.19
CA ARG A 242 -28.54 -4.68 48.37
C ARG A 242 -27.17 -4.83 47.69
N LYS A 243 -26.64 -6.06 47.64
CA LYS A 243 -25.35 -6.40 47.02
C LYS A 243 -25.47 -7.32 45.80
N THR A 244 -26.54 -8.12 45.73
CA THR A 244 -26.72 -9.16 44.70
C THR A 244 -27.83 -8.83 43.70
N SER A 245 -28.53 -7.70 43.85
CA SER A 245 -29.54 -7.21 42.90
C SER A 245 -28.92 -6.41 41.75
N TRP A 246 -29.74 -6.10 40.74
CA TRP A 246 -29.36 -5.19 39.63
C TRP A 246 -29.07 -3.76 40.11
N GLU A 247 -29.48 -3.41 41.33
CA GLU A 247 -29.24 -2.12 41.99
C GLU A 247 -27.92 -2.10 42.78
N CYS A 248 -27.12 -3.17 42.74
CA CYS A 248 -25.86 -3.21 43.48
C CYS A 248 -24.86 -2.17 42.94
N TRP A 249 -24.01 -1.66 43.82
CA TRP A 249 -22.95 -0.74 43.43
C TRP A 249 -21.67 -1.49 43.07
N TRP A 250 -20.70 -0.80 42.49
CA TRP A 250 -19.47 -1.36 41.92
C TRP A 250 -18.22 -0.82 42.59
N ARG A 251 -17.19 -1.66 42.66
CA ARG A 251 -15.81 -1.29 43.01
C ARG A 251 -14.87 -1.92 42.01
N VAL A 252 -13.67 -1.37 41.90
CA VAL A 252 -12.58 -2.00 41.14
C VAL A 252 -11.40 -2.26 42.06
N GLY A 253 -10.77 -3.43 41.92
CA GLY A 253 -9.55 -3.75 42.64
C GLY A 253 -8.55 -4.56 41.81
N CYS A 254 -7.27 -4.31 42.03
CA CYS A 254 -6.17 -5.10 41.49
C CYS A 254 -5.94 -6.35 42.37
N PRO A 255 -6.08 -7.56 41.83
CA PRO A 255 -5.81 -8.79 42.58
C PRO A 255 -4.32 -8.95 42.91
N LYS A 256 -3.42 -8.33 42.14
CA LYS A 256 -1.96 -8.47 42.31
C LYS A 256 -1.37 -7.60 43.43
N CYS A 257 -1.68 -6.29 43.44
CA CYS A 257 -1.09 -5.35 44.41
C CYS A 257 -2.09 -4.86 45.48
N GLY A 258 -3.36 -5.27 45.40
CA GLY A 258 -4.39 -4.90 46.36
C GLY A 258 -4.92 -3.46 46.25
N ALA A 259 -4.41 -2.65 45.30
CA ALA A 259 -4.96 -1.34 45.00
C ALA A 259 -6.45 -1.47 44.65
N ARG A 260 -7.32 -0.66 45.26
CA ARG A 260 -8.77 -0.75 45.05
C ARG A 260 -9.44 0.57 45.36
N THR A 261 -10.57 0.83 44.71
CA THR A 261 -11.43 1.94 45.09
C THR A 261 -11.95 1.73 46.52
N VAL A 262 -11.82 2.76 47.34
CA VAL A 262 -12.29 2.74 48.74
C VAL A 262 -13.81 2.85 48.78
N ASN A 263 -14.35 3.76 47.96
CA ASN A 263 -15.78 3.95 47.78
C ASN A 263 -16.35 3.00 46.73
N SER A 264 -17.67 2.80 46.82
CA SER A 264 -18.47 2.10 45.82
C SER A 264 -19.22 3.11 44.95
N PHE A 265 -19.52 2.72 43.71
CA PHE A 265 -20.12 3.59 42.70
C PHE A 265 -21.42 2.99 42.12
N PRO A 266 -22.40 3.81 41.75
CA PRO A 266 -23.65 3.33 41.13
C PRO A 266 -23.42 2.60 39.79
N THR A 267 -22.36 2.92 39.04
CA THR A 267 -22.07 2.31 37.73
C THR A 267 -20.65 1.75 37.63
N GLN A 268 -20.44 0.78 36.73
CA GLN A 268 -19.10 0.27 36.40
C GLN A 268 -18.22 1.38 35.80
N ALA A 269 -18.77 2.26 34.96
CA ALA A 269 -18.03 3.35 34.33
C ALA A 269 -17.43 4.32 35.35
N GLN A 270 -18.18 4.71 36.39
CA GLN A 270 -17.66 5.56 37.46
C GLN A 270 -16.57 4.84 38.28
N ALA A 271 -16.77 3.55 38.57
CA ALA A 271 -15.77 2.75 39.28
C ALA A 271 -14.48 2.55 38.47
N GLN A 272 -14.61 2.40 37.14
CA GLN A 272 -13.51 2.29 36.19
C GLN A 272 -12.71 3.60 36.14
N SER A 273 -13.37 4.73 35.91
CA SER A 273 -12.73 6.05 35.85
C SER A 273 -11.96 6.34 37.15
N ALA A 274 -12.56 6.12 38.32
CA ALA A 274 -11.87 6.30 39.60
C ALA A 274 -10.61 5.41 39.74
N PHE A 275 -10.65 4.20 39.19
CA PHE A 275 -9.55 3.25 39.28
C PHE A 275 -8.42 3.53 38.29
N GLU A 276 -8.77 3.82 37.03
CA GLU A 276 -7.81 4.10 35.95
C GLU A 276 -7.11 5.45 36.16
N GLU A 277 -7.80 6.45 36.72
CA GLU A 277 -7.22 7.75 37.09
C GLU A 277 -6.43 7.71 38.40
N ASN A 278 -6.30 6.53 39.03
CA ASN A 278 -5.66 6.32 40.34
C ASN A 278 -6.25 7.17 41.48
N ASP A 279 -7.49 7.62 41.34
CA ASP A 279 -8.24 8.37 42.35
C ASP A 279 -9.08 7.40 43.21
N LEU A 280 -8.36 6.59 43.99
CA LEU A 280 -8.97 5.51 44.77
C LEU A 280 -9.91 6.00 45.88
N LEU A 281 -9.87 7.29 46.22
CA LEU A 281 -10.70 7.91 47.25
C LEU A 281 -11.90 8.68 46.66
N ARG A 282 -12.05 8.71 45.34
CA ARG A 282 -13.15 9.41 44.65
C ARG A 282 -14.51 9.04 45.24
N GLU A 283 -15.32 10.05 45.50
CA GLU A 283 -16.71 9.87 45.92
C GLU A 283 -17.61 9.64 44.70
N PRO A 284 -18.69 8.85 44.85
CA PRO A 284 -19.63 8.58 43.77
C PRO A 284 -20.40 9.85 43.39
N GLU A 285 -20.51 10.09 42.08
CA GLU A 285 -21.40 11.12 41.55
C GLU A 285 -22.85 10.63 41.68
N LYS A 286 -23.73 11.51 42.18
CA LYS A 286 -25.14 11.20 42.48
C LYS A 286 -25.97 10.96 41.23
#